data_AF-A0A2S9GY25-F1
#
_entry.id   AF-A0A2S9GY25-F1
#
_cell.length_a   1.000
_cell.length_b   1.000
_cell.length_c   1.000
_cell.angle_alpha   90.00
_cell.angle_beta   90.00
_cell.angle_gamma   90.00
#
_symmetry.space_group_name_H-M   'P 1'
#
loop_
_entity.id
_entity.type
_entity.pdbx_description
1 polymer ?
#
loop_
_entity_poly.entity_id
_entity_poly.type
_entity_poly.pdbx_seq_one_letter_code
_entity_poly.pdbx_strand_id
1 'polypeptide(L)'
;MYEAMKKSGVLPKRTAPITPSNPSRKATARVRNPLPIPTICPHCKSAVELVNNSEIYGREYGEWPWAYRCEGDDCDSYVGLHPFTNIPLGTLANEDVRDARKKAKNIFNPIWQSRGMTRSAAYAWLAEALGIQDVNECHIGWFDVETCERVFALCNDKLHAV
;
A
#
# COMPACT_ATOMS: atom_id res chain seq x y z
N MET A 1 9.10 9.67 -35.00
CA MET A 1 8.41 8.36 -34.99
C MET A 1 7.55 8.16 -33.73
N TYR A 2 8.14 8.24 -32.52
CA TYR A 2 7.41 8.06 -31.25
C TYR A 2 6.25 9.05 -31.02
N GLU A 3 6.46 10.34 -31.32
CA GLU A 3 5.42 11.37 -31.18
C GLU A 3 4.26 11.22 -32.21
N ALA A 4 4.52 10.64 -33.38
CA ALA A 4 3.47 10.31 -34.37
C ALA A 4 2.62 9.10 -33.93
N MET A 5 3.25 8.12 -33.28
CA MET A 5 2.59 6.93 -32.71
C MET A 5 1.70 7.26 -31.50
N LYS A 6 2.08 8.26 -30.68
CA LYS A 6 1.21 8.78 -29.61
C LYS A 6 -0.09 9.39 -30.17
N LYS A 7 0.01 10.17 -31.26
CA LYS A 7 -1.16 10.80 -31.90
C LYS A 7 -2.12 9.79 -32.55
N SER A 8 -1.65 8.61 -32.95
CA SER A 8 -2.48 7.55 -33.55
C SER A 8 -3.05 6.54 -32.54
N GLY A 9 -2.73 6.67 -31.24
CA GLY A 9 -3.15 5.71 -30.21
C GLY A 9 -2.45 4.35 -30.27
N VAL A 10 -1.56 4.12 -31.24
CA VAL A 10 -0.82 2.86 -31.40
C VAL A 10 0.57 3.03 -30.78
N LEU A 11 0.67 2.74 -29.49
CA LEU A 11 1.97 2.71 -28.83
C LEU A 11 2.77 1.48 -29.30
N PRO A 12 4.08 1.63 -29.59
CA PRO A 12 4.91 0.51 -30.01
C PRO A 12 4.92 -0.59 -28.94
N LYS A 13 4.98 -1.86 -29.38
CA LYS A 13 5.11 -3.01 -28.49
C LYS A 13 6.33 -2.81 -27.58
N ARG A 14 6.15 -3.05 -26.28
CA ARG A 14 7.24 -2.94 -25.29
C ARG A 14 8.30 -3.98 -25.61
N THR A 15 9.55 -3.56 -25.75
CA THR A 15 10.71 -4.43 -25.99
C THR A 15 11.55 -4.66 -24.73
N ALA A 16 11.54 -3.69 -23.80
CA ALA A 16 12.31 -3.78 -22.56
C ALA A 16 11.56 -4.58 -21.46
N PRO A 17 12.29 -5.25 -20.53
CA PRO A 17 11.71 -5.95 -19.37
C PRO A 17 10.93 -5.03 -18.43
N ILE A 18 9.92 -5.57 -17.74
CA ILE A 18 9.15 -4.82 -16.73
C ILE A 18 10.01 -4.74 -15.48
N THR A 19 10.24 -3.51 -15.01
CA THR A 19 10.98 -3.20 -13.78
C THR A 19 10.25 -2.06 -13.06
N PRO A 20 10.55 -1.76 -11.80
CA PRO A 20 10.02 -0.55 -11.17
C PRO A 20 10.44 0.74 -11.91
N SER A 21 11.64 0.79 -12.49
CA SER A 21 12.09 1.92 -13.33
C SER A 21 11.42 1.99 -14.71
N ASN A 22 10.80 0.89 -15.16
CA ASN A 22 10.03 0.80 -16.40
C ASN A 22 8.74 -0.02 -16.16
N PRO A 23 7.75 0.53 -15.43
CA PRO A 23 6.60 -0.20 -14.95
C PRO A 23 5.61 -0.56 -16.08
N SER A 24 4.73 -1.51 -15.81
CA SER A 24 3.67 -1.89 -16.74
C SER A 24 2.56 -0.83 -16.74
N ARG A 25 2.36 -0.15 -17.89
CA ARG A 25 1.28 0.85 -18.05
C ARG A 25 -0.10 0.29 -17.67
N LYS A 26 -0.38 -0.96 -18.06
CA LYS A 26 -1.64 -1.65 -17.72
C LYS A 26 -1.76 -1.92 -16.22
N ALA A 27 -0.67 -2.26 -15.54
CA ALA A 27 -0.69 -2.48 -14.10
C ALA A 27 -0.87 -1.17 -13.35
N THR A 28 -0.10 -0.14 -13.72
CA THR A 28 -0.21 1.22 -13.15
C THR A 28 -1.63 1.76 -13.26
N ALA A 29 -2.27 1.65 -14.43
CA ALA A 29 -3.63 2.15 -14.65
C ALA A 29 -4.73 1.45 -13.82
N ARG A 30 -4.44 0.29 -13.21
CA ARG A 30 -5.40 -0.41 -12.32
C ARG A 30 -5.33 0.07 -10.87
N VAL A 31 -4.28 0.78 -10.48
CA VAL A 31 -4.15 1.34 -9.13
C VAL A 31 -5.01 2.58 -9.05
N ARG A 32 -6.09 2.53 -8.26
CA ARG A 32 -7.08 3.60 -8.20
C ARG A 32 -6.55 4.86 -7.50
N ASN A 33 -5.89 4.67 -6.35
CA ASN A 33 -5.41 5.75 -5.49
C ASN A 33 -3.90 5.60 -5.33
N PRO A 34 -3.10 5.96 -6.35
CA PRO A 34 -1.66 5.75 -6.29
C PRO A 34 -1.01 6.73 -5.32
N LEU A 35 -0.27 6.20 -4.34
CA LEU A 35 0.60 7.01 -3.51
C LEU A 35 1.87 7.41 -4.28
N PRO A 36 2.46 8.58 -3.97
CA PRO A 36 3.73 8.97 -4.55
C PRO A 36 4.86 8.03 -4.09
N ILE A 37 5.92 7.96 -4.89
CA ILE A 37 7.15 7.25 -4.52
C ILE A 37 7.76 7.97 -3.31
N PRO A 38 7.99 7.28 -2.17
CA PRO A 38 8.61 7.89 -1.01
C PRO A 38 10.09 8.18 -1.29
N THR A 39 10.51 9.41 -0.98
CA THR A 39 11.93 9.84 -1.09
C THR A 39 12.57 10.09 0.27
N ILE A 40 11.76 10.30 1.30
CA ILE A 40 12.20 10.58 2.68
C ILE A 40 11.38 9.70 3.63
N CYS A 41 12.05 9.08 4.59
CA CYS A 41 11.39 8.28 5.61
C CYS A 41 10.61 9.19 6.59
N PRO A 42 9.31 8.93 6.81
CA PRO A 42 8.53 9.75 7.75
C PRO A 42 8.99 9.56 9.20
N HIS A 43 9.63 8.43 9.52
CA HIS A 43 10.00 8.04 10.89
C HIS A 43 11.35 8.61 11.33
N CYS A 44 12.40 8.51 10.51
CA CYS A 44 13.76 8.97 10.87
C CYS A 44 14.32 10.09 9.97
N LYS A 45 13.57 10.50 8.93
CA LYS A 45 13.97 11.54 7.95
C LYS A 45 15.14 11.19 7.04
N SER A 46 15.69 9.98 7.11
CA SER A 46 16.69 9.50 6.13
C SER A 46 16.09 9.30 4.74
N ALA A 47 16.98 9.16 3.75
CA ALA A 47 16.61 8.82 2.38
C ALA A 47 16.01 7.40 2.27
N VAL A 48 15.41 7.14 1.10
CA VAL A 48 14.68 5.93 0.80
C VAL A 48 15.16 5.37 -0.53
N GLU A 49 15.50 4.10 -0.54
CA GLU A 49 16.00 3.39 -1.70
C GLU A 49 15.00 2.33 -2.17
N LEU A 50 15.10 1.95 -3.44
CA LEU A 50 14.36 0.83 -4.02
C LEU A 50 15.25 -0.42 -4.00
N VAL A 51 14.80 -1.45 -3.29
CA VAL A 51 15.54 -2.70 -3.10
C VAL A 51 14.73 -3.92 -3.52
N ASN A 52 15.43 -5.02 -3.80
CA ASN A 52 14.80 -6.33 -3.77
C ASN A 52 14.40 -6.66 -2.31
N ASN A 53 13.23 -7.26 -2.11
CA ASN A 53 12.77 -7.57 -0.75
C ASN A 53 13.59 -8.68 -0.06
N SER A 54 14.48 -9.39 -0.77
CA SER A 54 15.50 -10.24 -0.16
C SER A 54 16.42 -9.50 0.80
N GLU A 55 16.66 -8.21 0.55
CA GLU A 55 17.46 -7.34 1.42
C GLU A 55 16.76 -7.03 2.75
N ILE A 56 15.46 -7.31 2.85
CA ILE A 56 14.64 -7.13 4.06
C ILE A 56 14.40 -8.48 4.73
N TYR A 57 14.07 -9.51 3.94
CA TYR A 57 13.59 -10.79 4.46
C TYR A 57 14.60 -11.94 4.36
N GLY A 58 15.80 -11.70 3.83
CA GLY A 58 16.84 -12.72 3.59
C GLY A 58 16.57 -13.65 2.40
N ARG A 59 15.43 -13.52 1.72
CA ARG A 59 15.08 -14.22 0.47
C ARG A 59 13.98 -13.47 -0.28
N GLU A 60 13.84 -13.74 -1.57
CA GLU A 60 12.77 -13.14 -2.38
C GLU A 60 11.38 -13.68 -1.99
N TYR A 61 10.40 -12.79 -1.95
CA TYR A 61 8.99 -13.13 -1.77
C TYR A 61 8.10 -12.49 -2.84
N GLY A 62 7.17 -13.28 -3.38
CA GLY A 62 6.16 -12.83 -4.34
C GLY A 62 6.69 -12.64 -5.77
N GLU A 63 5.78 -12.42 -6.72
CA GLU A 63 6.10 -12.28 -8.15
C GLU A 63 6.71 -10.92 -8.51
N TRP A 64 6.66 -9.96 -7.58
CA TRP A 64 7.17 -8.61 -7.75
C TRP A 64 7.95 -8.22 -6.49
N PRO A 65 9.17 -8.76 -6.29
CA PRO A 65 9.89 -8.74 -5.02
C PRO A 65 10.61 -7.39 -4.80
N TRP A 66 9.90 -6.28 -4.97
CA TRP A 66 10.45 -4.93 -4.85
C TRP A 66 9.82 -4.20 -3.66
N ALA A 67 10.65 -3.42 -2.96
CA ALA A 67 10.21 -2.58 -1.86
C ALA A 67 11.01 -1.27 -1.83
N TYR A 68 10.36 -0.21 -1.36
CA TYR A 68 11.06 0.97 -0.88
C TYR A 68 11.48 0.74 0.57
N ARG A 69 12.77 0.95 0.89
CA ARG A 69 13.35 0.74 2.21
C ARG A 69 14.06 2.02 2.66
N CYS A 70 13.97 2.33 3.94
CA CYS A 70 14.72 3.42 4.55
C CYS A 70 16.22 3.09 4.62
N GLU A 71 17.08 4.08 4.35
CA GLU A 71 18.54 3.96 4.45
C GLU A 71 19.10 4.32 5.84
N GLY A 72 18.25 4.60 6.84
CA GLY A 72 18.71 4.97 8.18
C GLY A 72 19.14 3.75 9.01
N ASP A 73 20.30 3.82 9.65
CA ASP A 73 20.91 2.69 10.39
C ASP A 73 20.01 2.11 11.50
N ASP A 74 19.25 2.97 12.20
CA ASP A 74 18.33 2.57 13.27
C ASP A 74 16.85 2.63 12.82
N CYS A 75 16.57 2.50 11.52
CA CYS A 75 15.22 2.54 10.98
C CYS A 75 14.91 1.37 10.06
N ASP A 76 13.98 0.52 10.50
CA ASP A 76 13.57 -0.68 9.78
C ASP A 76 12.38 -0.45 8.83
N SER A 77 12.13 0.81 8.46
CA SER A 77 10.94 1.17 7.69
C SER A 77 11.02 0.73 6.24
N TYR A 78 9.98 0.05 5.76
CA TYR A 78 9.86 -0.31 4.35
C TYR A 78 8.40 -0.38 3.88
N VAL A 79 8.21 -0.43 2.57
CA VAL A 79 6.91 -0.66 1.92
C VAL A 79 7.08 -1.39 0.59
N GLY A 80 6.33 -2.48 0.39
CA GLY A 80 6.30 -3.20 -0.89
C GLY A 80 5.57 -2.45 -1.99
N LEU A 81 5.65 -2.94 -3.23
CA LEU A 81 5.02 -2.31 -4.39
C LEU A 81 3.79 -3.08 -4.88
N HIS A 82 2.86 -2.37 -5.53
CA HIS A 82 1.85 -3.02 -6.35
C HIS A 82 2.52 -3.81 -7.50
N PRO A 83 2.09 -5.05 -7.79
CA PRO A 83 2.75 -5.90 -8.78
C PRO A 83 2.92 -5.23 -10.15
N PHE A 84 4.12 -5.35 -10.71
CA PHE A 84 4.51 -4.78 -12.02
C PHE A 84 4.49 -3.25 -12.09
N THR A 85 4.52 -2.57 -10.94
CA THR A 85 4.54 -1.11 -10.83
C THR A 85 5.70 -0.60 -9.97
N ASN A 86 5.82 0.73 -9.88
CA ASN A 86 6.60 1.45 -8.89
C ASN A 86 5.73 2.15 -7.83
N ILE A 87 4.45 1.78 -7.71
CA ILE A 87 3.53 2.42 -6.78
C ILE A 87 3.57 1.64 -5.46
N PRO A 88 3.82 2.29 -4.31
CA PRO A 88 3.87 1.60 -3.03
C PRO A 88 2.47 1.13 -2.60
N LEU A 89 2.42 0.01 -1.87
CA LEU A 89 1.18 -0.57 -1.31
C LEU A 89 0.58 0.27 -0.17
N GLY A 90 1.33 1.25 0.34
CA GLY A 90 0.98 2.06 1.49
C GLY A 90 2.09 3.07 1.80
N THR A 91 2.13 3.58 3.03
CA THR A 91 3.25 4.40 3.50
C THR A 91 4.35 3.53 4.13
N LEU A 92 5.59 4.05 4.16
CA LEU A 92 6.72 3.42 4.86
C LEU A 92 6.33 3.09 6.30
N ALA A 93 6.58 1.85 6.71
CA ALA A 93 6.20 1.35 8.02
C ALA A 93 7.38 0.68 8.70
N ASN A 94 7.73 1.19 9.88
CA ASN A 94 8.57 0.51 10.86
C ASN A 94 7.83 -0.69 11.47
N GLU A 95 8.52 -1.47 12.30
CA GLU A 95 7.93 -2.63 13.01
C GLU A 95 6.59 -2.30 13.68
N ASP A 96 6.54 -1.23 14.48
CA ASP A 96 5.34 -0.84 15.23
C ASP A 96 4.14 -0.58 14.31
N VAL A 97 4.34 0.19 13.23
CA VAL A 97 3.28 0.47 12.25
C VAL A 97 2.87 -0.80 11.52
N ARG A 98 3.81 -1.69 11.17
CA ARG A 98 3.47 -2.97 10.52
C ARG A 98 2.61 -3.84 11.42
N ASP A 99 2.94 -3.92 12.70
CA ASP A 99 2.20 -4.69 13.70
C ASP A 99 0.82 -4.10 13.99
N ALA A 100 0.72 -2.79 14.15
CA ALA A 100 -0.56 -2.10 14.33
C ALA A 100 -1.49 -2.34 13.13
N ARG A 101 -0.96 -2.21 11.90
CA ARG A 101 -1.72 -2.49 10.67
C ARG A 101 -2.16 -3.95 10.57
N LYS A 102 -1.32 -4.89 11.01
CA LYS A 102 -1.65 -6.32 11.04
C LYS A 102 -2.80 -6.59 12.01
N LYS A 103 -2.74 -6.06 13.24
CA LYS A 103 -3.80 -6.17 14.24
C LYS A 103 -5.11 -5.55 13.73
N ALA A 104 -5.06 -4.33 13.19
CA ALA A 104 -6.22 -3.65 12.60
C ALA A 104 -6.85 -4.45 11.46
N LYS A 105 -6.05 -4.98 10.52
CA LYS A 105 -6.55 -5.85 9.43
C LYS A 105 -7.20 -7.13 9.96
N ASN A 106 -6.61 -7.77 10.96
CA ASN A 106 -7.10 -9.04 11.49
C ASN A 106 -8.50 -8.91 12.10
N ILE A 107 -8.80 -7.80 12.76
CA ILE A 107 -10.13 -7.57 13.34
C ILE A 107 -11.12 -6.95 12.33
N PHE A 108 -10.63 -6.12 11.39
CA PHE A 108 -11.47 -5.53 10.34
C PHE A 108 -11.92 -6.55 9.29
N ASN A 109 -11.04 -7.45 8.86
CA ASN A 109 -11.34 -8.37 7.77
C ASN A 109 -12.56 -9.28 8.02
N PRO A 110 -12.74 -9.88 9.20
CA PRO A 110 -13.93 -10.67 9.52
C PRO A 110 -15.26 -9.95 9.27
N ILE A 111 -15.32 -8.62 9.46
CA ILE A 111 -16.55 -7.82 9.27
C ILE A 111 -17.10 -7.98 7.85
N TRP A 112 -16.23 -7.98 6.83
CA TRP A 112 -16.66 -8.11 5.43
C TRP A 112 -16.42 -9.50 4.83
N GLN A 113 -15.59 -10.33 5.46
CA GLN A 113 -15.32 -11.70 4.97
C GLN A 113 -16.37 -12.70 5.43
N SER A 114 -16.96 -12.53 6.61
CA SER A 114 -17.76 -13.58 7.23
C SER A 114 -19.27 -13.32 7.24
N ARG A 115 -19.76 -12.07 7.05
CA ARG A 115 -21.19 -11.74 7.29
C ARG A 115 -21.74 -10.56 6.48
N GLY A 116 -22.19 -10.81 5.24
CA GLY A 116 -23.22 -9.97 4.59
C GLY A 116 -22.85 -8.54 4.18
N MET A 117 -21.60 -8.10 4.37
CA MET A 117 -21.11 -6.77 3.99
C MET A 117 -20.05 -6.88 2.90
N THR A 118 -20.20 -6.12 1.81
CA THR A 118 -19.15 -6.04 0.79
C THR A 118 -17.92 -5.34 1.36
N ARG A 119 -16.72 -5.65 0.85
CA ARG A 119 -15.49 -4.96 1.26
C ARG A 119 -15.61 -3.43 1.12
N SER A 120 -16.22 -2.95 0.04
CA SER A 120 -16.44 -1.52 -0.18
C SER A 120 -17.35 -0.91 0.89
N ALA A 121 -18.43 -1.59 1.26
CA ALA A 121 -19.32 -1.13 2.33
C ALA A 121 -18.61 -1.09 3.70
N ALA A 122 -17.73 -2.05 3.98
CA ALA A 122 -16.95 -2.04 5.22
C ALA A 122 -15.94 -0.89 5.28
N TYR A 123 -15.28 -0.55 4.17
CA TYR A 123 -14.40 0.62 4.12
C TYR A 123 -15.19 1.94 4.18
N ALA A 124 -16.39 2.00 3.60
CA ALA A 124 -17.27 3.17 3.74
C ALA A 124 -17.68 3.39 5.21
N TRP A 125 -18.12 2.33 5.91
CA TRP A 125 -18.41 2.39 7.35
C TRP A 125 -17.18 2.81 8.16
N LEU A 126 -16.01 2.24 7.86
CA LEU A 126 -14.79 2.54 8.60
C LEU A 126 -14.36 4.00 8.39
N ALA A 127 -14.48 4.52 7.16
CA ALA A 127 -14.17 5.91 6.84
C ALA A 127 -15.07 6.86 7.64
N GLU A 128 -16.38 6.61 7.64
CA GLU A 128 -17.35 7.38 8.44
C GLU A 128 -17.01 7.35 9.93
N ALA A 129 -16.76 6.17 10.48
CA ALA A 129 -16.43 6.00 11.90
C ALA A 129 -15.10 6.66 12.32
N LEU A 130 -14.14 6.78 11.39
CA LEU A 130 -12.86 7.46 11.62
C LEU A 130 -12.93 8.98 11.35
N GLY A 131 -14.01 9.48 10.75
CA GLY A 131 -14.14 10.86 10.30
C GLY A 131 -13.38 11.18 9.01
N ILE A 132 -13.06 10.16 8.20
CA ILE A 132 -12.37 10.32 6.91
C ILE A 132 -13.43 10.65 5.85
N GLN A 133 -13.36 11.86 5.29
CA GLN A 133 -14.38 12.36 4.35
C GLN A 133 -14.36 11.63 3.00
N ASP A 134 -13.16 11.34 2.46
CA ASP A 134 -13.02 10.58 1.24
C ASP A 134 -12.69 9.12 1.56
N VAL A 135 -13.63 8.21 1.27
CA VAL A 135 -13.42 6.75 1.43
C VAL A 135 -12.20 6.24 0.66
N ASN A 136 -11.78 6.94 -0.40
CA ASN A 136 -10.57 6.61 -1.15
C ASN A 136 -9.27 6.85 -0.38
N GLU A 137 -9.31 7.57 0.73
CA GLU A 137 -8.19 7.79 1.65
C GLU A 137 -8.22 6.82 2.84
N CYS A 138 -9.33 6.12 3.05
CA CYS A 138 -9.48 5.12 4.09
C CYS A 138 -8.82 3.79 3.67
N HIS A 139 -7.50 3.70 3.87
CA HIS A 139 -6.74 2.47 3.64
C HIS A 139 -5.89 2.13 4.85
N ILE A 140 -6.06 0.92 5.40
CA ILE A 140 -5.27 0.50 6.57
C ILE A 140 -3.75 0.51 6.26
N GLY A 141 -3.36 0.34 4.99
CA GLY A 141 -1.96 0.49 4.57
C GLY A 141 -1.41 1.92 4.66
N TRP A 142 -2.23 2.93 4.92
CA TRP A 142 -1.84 4.34 5.00
C TRP A 142 -1.82 4.84 6.45
N PHE A 143 -2.51 4.15 7.34
CA PHE A 143 -2.68 4.53 8.74
C PHE A 143 -1.38 4.38 9.55
N ASP A 144 -1.23 5.26 10.53
CA ASP A 144 -0.23 5.17 11.60
C ASP A 144 -0.73 4.26 12.75
N VAL A 145 0.05 4.19 13.83
CA VAL A 145 -0.27 3.36 15.00
C VAL A 145 -1.57 3.82 15.65
N GLU A 146 -1.71 5.11 15.95
CA GLU A 146 -2.88 5.68 16.62
C GLU A 146 -4.17 5.41 15.84
N THR A 147 -4.15 5.64 14.52
CA THR A 147 -5.32 5.36 13.67
C THR A 147 -5.63 3.86 13.64
N CYS A 148 -4.61 2.99 13.61
CA CYS A 148 -4.82 1.54 13.68
C CYS A 148 -5.41 1.08 15.03
N GLU A 149 -5.06 1.71 16.14
CA GLU A 149 -5.68 1.46 17.45
C GLU A 149 -7.15 1.87 17.46
N ARG A 150 -7.47 3.04 16.88
CA ARG A 150 -8.87 3.47 16.68
C ARG A 150 -9.65 2.47 15.83
N VAL A 151 -9.07 1.98 14.73
CA VAL A 151 -9.68 0.91 13.89
C VAL A 151 -9.98 -0.33 14.73
N PHE A 152 -9.04 -0.74 15.59
CA PHE A 152 -9.22 -1.91 16.43
C PHE A 152 -10.41 -1.74 17.39
N ALA A 153 -10.47 -0.62 18.11
CA ALA A 153 -11.57 -0.32 19.02
C ALA A 153 -12.93 -0.33 18.29
N LEU A 154 -13.03 0.39 17.16
CA LEU A 154 -14.25 0.46 16.36
C LEU A 154 -14.72 -0.92 15.84
N CYS A 155 -13.77 -1.75 15.39
CA CYS A 155 -14.10 -3.08 14.89
C CYS A 155 -14.50 -4.03 16.01
N ASN A 156 -13.84 -3.95 17.17
CA ASN A 156 -14.19 -4.72 18.36
C ASN A 156 -15.62 -4.39 18.79
N ASP A 157 -15.96 -3.10 18.90
CA ASP A 157 -17.31 -2.66 19.27
C ASP A 157 -18.35 -3.15 18.26
N LYS A 158 -18.07 -3.05 16.95
CA LYS A 158 -19.00 -3.52 15.90
C LYS A 158 -19.25 -5.03 15.96
N LEU A 159 -18.24 -5.83 16.31
CA LEU A 159 -18.36 -7.29 16.39
C LEU A 159 -19.08 -7.76 17.66
N HIS A 160 -19.08 -6.94 18.71
CA HIS A 160 -19.69 -7.24 20.01
C HIS A 160 -20.98 -6.46 20.31
N ALA A 161 -21.39 -5.54 19.43
CA ALA A 161 -22.69 -4.91 19.48
C ALA A 161 -23.79 -5.99 19.30
N VAL A 162 -24.56 -6.21 20.36
CA VAL A 162 -25.70 -7.14 20.45
C VAL A 162 -26.93 -6.54 19.79
#